data_AF-A0A952THP9-F1
#
_entry.id   AF-A0A952THP9-F1
#
_cell.length_a   1.000
_cell.length_b   1.000
_cell.length_c   1.000
_cell.angle_alpha   90.00
_cell.angle_beta   90.00
_cell.angle_gamma   90.00
#
_symmetry.space_group_name_H-M   'P 1'
#
loop_
_entity.id
_entity.type
_entity.pdbx_description
1 polymer ?
#
loop_
_entity_poly.entity_id
_entity_poly.type
_entity_poly.pdbx_seq_one_letter_code
_entity_poly.pdbx_strand_id
1 'polypeptide(L)'
;MLFALVGEALARWREYAEAVKLFEYQGTDGAAHSLDLHLPPDAYATASTGGDSAAVKRRYEGPIAALRAGGLAFPVDVAAAFDSIYDLFRLYACGESVDEGALVERALDARPVETREARFEDAMKRARL
;
A
#
# COMPACT_ATOMS: atom_id res chain seq x y z
N MET A 1 11.92 7.09 10.82
CA MET A 1 12.42 6.19 9.76
C MET A 1 11.27 5.44 9.11
N LEU A 2 10.51 4.65 9.87
CA LEU A 2 9.37 3.87 9.36
C LEU A 2 8.34 4.71 8.58
N PHE A 3 7.88 5.82 9.15
CA PHE A 3 6.95 6.74 8.49
C PHE A 3 7.47 7.29 7.15
N ALA A 4 8.78 7.56 7.04
CA ALA A 4 9.35 8.08 5.79
C ALA A 4 9.30 7.01 4.69
N LEU A 5 9.68 5.76 5.00
CA LEU A 5 9.63 4.64 4.08
C LEU A 5 8.18 4.34 3.63
N VAL A 6 7.26 4.26 4.58
CA VAL A 6 5.84 4.03 4.26
C VAL A 6 5.22 5.26 3.57
N GLY A 7 5.75 6.46 3.79
CA GLY A 7 5.38 7.65 3.03
C GLY A 7 5.72 7.54 1.53
N GLU A 8 6.84 6.90 1.19
CA GLU A 8 7.17 6.56 -0.20
C GLU A 8 6.20 5.51 -0.77
N ALA A 9 5.87 4.48 0.02
CA ALA A 9 4.86 3.49 -0.34
C ALA A 9 3.48 4.15 -0.57
N LEU A 10 3.11 5.14 0.25
CA LEU A 10 1.89 5.93 0.06
C LEU A 10 1.92 6.73 -1.25
N ALA A 11 3.06 7.30 -1.62
CA ALA A 11 3.19 7.97 -2.92
C ALA A 11 2.91 7.00 -4.07
N ARG A 12 3.46 5.78 -4.00
CA ARG A 12 3.18 4.74 -4.99
C ARG A 12 1.70 4.36 -5.06
N TRP A 13 1.06 4.19 -3.91
CA TRP A 13 -0.39 3.96 -3.85
C TRP A 13 -1.18 5.08 -4.52
N ARG A 14 -0.84 6.35 -4.25
CA ARG A 14 -1.53 7.50 -4.83
C ARG A 14 -1.41 7.54 -6.35
N GLU A 15 -0.22 7.28 -6.90
CA GLU A 15 -0.03 7.17 -8.34
C GLU A 15 -0.94 6.10 -8.96
N TYR A 16 -1.02 4.93 -8.32
CA TYR A 16 -1.90 3.86 -8.77
C TYR A 16 -3.38 4.24 -8.67
N ALA A 17 -3.81 4.82 -7.55
CA ALA A 17 -5.19 5.25 -7.31
C ALA A 17 -5.63 6.39 -8.25
N GLU A 18 -4.71 7.28 -8.66
CA GLU A 18 -5.01 8.30 -9.67
C GLU A 18 -5.22 7.70 -11.06
N ALA A 19 -4.46 6.67 -11.41
CA ALA A 19 -4.62 5.96 -12.67
C ALA A 19 -5.91 5.11 -12.72
N VAL A 20 -6.37 4.63 -11.56
CA VAL A 20 -7.51 3.73 -11.41
C VAL A 20 -8.65 4.44 -10.69
N LYS A 21 -9.65 4.94 -11.42
CA LYS A 21 -10.72 5.79 -10.84
C LYS A 21 -11.79 5.04 -10.03
N LEU A 22 -12.01 3.77 -10.34
CA LEU A 22 -12.94 2.89 -9.64
C LEU A 22 -12.34 1.49 -9.69
N PHE A 23 -12.27 0.82 -8.54
CA PHE A 23 -11.72 -0.53 -8.45
C PHE A 23 -12.68 -1.42 -7.69
N GLU A 24 -13.01 -2.56 -8.28
CA GLU A 24 -13.87 -3.58 -7.68
C GLU A 24 -13.02 -4.81 -7.36
N TYR A 25 -13.38 -5.51 -6.28
CA TYR A 25 -12.71 -6.75 -5.89
C TYR A 25 -13.73 -7.78 -5.40
N GLN A 26 -13.33 -9.05 -5.43
CA GLN A 26 -14.15 -10.12 -4.86
C GLN A 26 -13.79 -10.30 -3.39
N GLY A 27 -14.77 -10.09 -2.52
CA GLY A 27 -14.63 -10.30 -1.09
C GLY A 27 -14.45 -11.78 -0.75
N THR A 28 -14.01 -12.05 0.48
CA THR A 28 -13.92 -13.42 1.02
C THR A 28 -15.30 -14.07 1.20
N ASP A 29 -16.37 -13.26 1.18
CA ASP A 29 -17.77 -13.68 1.13
C ASP A 29 -18.25 -14.04 -0.29
N GLY A 30 -17.39 -13.89 -1.30
CA GLY A 30 -17.69 -14.16 -2.70
C GLY A 30 -18.46 -13.04 -3.41
N ALA A 31 -18.83 -11.96 -2.72
CA ALA A 31 -19.52 -10.81 -3.30
C ALA A 31 -18.54 -9.82 -3.94
N ALA A 32 -19.04 -9.02 -4.91
CA ALA A 32 -18.28 -7.92 -5.48
C ALA A 32 -18.40 -6.67 -4.60
N HIS A 33 -17.27 -6.05 -4.28
CA HIS A 33 -17.18 -4.85 -3.43
C HIS A 33 -16.38 -3.77 -4.14
N SER A 34 -16.68 -2.51 -3.85
CA SER A 34 -15.87 -1.38 -4.31
C SER A 34 -14.76 -1.07 -3.31
N LEU A 35 -13.55 -0.85 -3.80
CA LEU A 35 -12.41 -0.45 -2.99
C LEU A 35 -12.43 1.07 -2.77
N ASP A 36 -12.41 1.48 -1.51
CA ASP A 36 -12.17 2.87 -1.11
C ASP A 36 -10.70 3.23 -1.36
N LEU A 37 -10.43 4.02 -2.39
CA LEU A 37 -9.06 4.40 -2.76
C LEU A 37 -8.41 5.41 -1.79
N HIS A 38 -9.22 6.06 -0.94
CA HIS A 38 -8.73 6.95 0.13
C HIS A 38 -8.29 6.18 1.37
N LEU A 39 -8.53 4.88 1.42
CA LEU A 39 -8.30 4.06 2.58
C LEU A 39 -6.81 4.02 3.02
N PRO A 40 -5.81 3.83 2.14
CA PRO A 40 -4.41 3.91 2.58
C PRO A 40 -3.95 5.31 3.01
N PRO A 41 -4.31 6.42 2.31
CA PRO A 41 -4.09 7.77 2.83
C PRO A 41 -4.67 7.99 4.23
N ASP A 42 -5.89 7.54 4.47
CA ASP A 42 -6.56 7.68 5.78
C ASP A 42 -5.84 6.89 6.87
N ALA A 43 -5.42 5.65 6.57
CA ALA A 43 -4.66 4.82 7.51
C ALA A 43 -3.29 5.42 7.84
N TYR A 44 -2.57 5.92 6.85
CA TYR A 44 -1.29 6.60 7.06
C TYR A 44 -1.47 7.86 7.93
N ALA A 45 -2.48 8.69 7.63
CA ALA A 45 -2.78 9.88 8.42
C ALA A 45 -3.11 9.51 9.86
N THR A 46 -3.98 8.51 10.06
CA THR A 46 -4.39 8.05 11.40
C THR A 46 -3.22 7.49 12.21
N ALA A 47 -2.31 6.76 11.56
CA ALA A 47 -1.07 6.29 12.17
C ALA A 47 -0.16 7.45 12.59
N SER A 48 -0.11 8.52 11.78
CA SER A 48 0.80 9.65 11.97
C SER A 48 0.33 10.64 13.04
N THR A 49 -0.97 10.93 13.10
CA THR A 49 -1.51 12.01 13.93
C THR A 49 -2.31 11.51 15.13
N GLY A 50 -2.62 10.22 15.19
CA GLY A 50 -3.73 9.72 15.99
C GLY A 50 -5.08 10.13 15.38
N GLY A 51 -6.11 9.33 15.60
CA GLY A 51 -7.44 9.54 15.02
C GLY A 51 -8.39 8.38 15.31
N ASP A 52 -9.56 8.36 14.66
CA ASP A 52 -10.52 7.26 14.79
C ASP A 52 -10.01 6.00 14.06
N SER A 53 -9.20 5.21 14.77
CA SER A 53 -8.66 3.96 14.27
C SER A 53 -9.75 2.89 14.05
N ALA A 54 -10.88 2.95 14.77
CA ALA A 54 -11.93 1.95 14.61
C ALA A 54 -12.61 2.05 13.23
N ALA A 55 -12.91 3.27 12.78
CA ALA A 55 -13.51 3.50 11.47
C ALA A 55 -12.58 3.10 10.31
N VAL A 56 -11.29 3.41 10.41
CA VAL A 56 -10.27 3.00 9.42
C VAL A 56 -10.10 1.49 9.41
N LYS A 57 -9.94 0.87 10.58
CA LYS A 57 -9.74 -0.57 10.71
C LYS A 57 -10.87 -1.35 10.05
N ARG A 58 -12.13 -1.00 10.35
CA ARG A 58 -13.31 -1.64 9.76
C ARG A 58 -13.33 -1.57 8.23
N ARG A 59 -12.90 -0.45 7.63
CA ARG A 59 -12.83 -0.30 6.18
C ARG A 59 -11.69 -1.14 5.55
N TYR A 60 -10.60 -1.35 6.29
CA TYR A 60 -9.44 -2.12 5.85
C TYR A 60 -9.63 -3.64 5.91
N GLU A 61 -10.43 -4.15 6.85
CA GLU A 61 -10.61 -5.59 7.09
C GLU A 61 -10.98 -6.39 5.84
N GLY A 62 -11.96 -5.91 5.06
CA GLY A 62 -12.39 -6.58 3.83
C GLY A 62 -11.31 -6.61 2.76
N PRO A 63 -10.82 -5.44 2.29
CA PRO A 63 -9.78 -5.37 1.27
C PRO A 63 -8.49 -6.10 1.63
N ILE A 64 -8.00 -5.97 2.86
CA ILE A 64 -6.74 -6.62 3.25
C ILE A 64 -6.89 -8.15 3.30
N ALA A 65 -8.03 -8.65 3.77
CA ALA A 65 -8.31 -10.08 3.77
C ALA A 65 -8.40 -10.60 2.33
N ALA A 66 -9.07 -9.87 1.44
CA ALA A 66 -9.15 -10.22 0.02
C ALA A 66 -7.76 -10.20 -0.65
N LEU A 67 -6.91 -9.21 -0.35
CA LEU A 67 -5.55 -9.14 -0.91
C LEU A 67 -4.73 -10.36 -0.51
N ARG A 68 -4.74 -10.71 0.80
CA ARG A 68 -3.97 -11.84 1.34
C ARG A 68 -4.53 -13.20 0.92
N ALA A 69 -5.82 -13.29 0.61
CA ALA A 69 -6.47 -14.49 0.08
C ALA A 69 -6.42 -14.60 -1.46
N GLY A 70 -5.92 -13.59 -2.16
CA GLY A 70 -5.87 -13.54 -3.63
C GLY A 70 -7.18 -13.14 -4.32
N GLY A 71 -8.20 -12.71 -3.57
CA GLY A 71 -9.45 -12.15 -4.10
C GLY A 71 -9.34 -10.69 -4.56
N LEU A 72 -8.24 -10.03 -4.19
CA LEU A 72 -7.86 -8.69 -4.63
C LEU A 72 -6.45 -8.76 -5.20
N ALA A 73 -6.30 -8.43 -6.49
CA ALA A 73 -5.03 -8.50 -7.20
C ALA A 73 -4.53 -7.10 -7.56
N PHE A 74 -3.37 -6.75 -7.02
CA PHE A 74 -2.62 -5.55 -7.39
C PHE A 74 -1.32 -5.93 -8.09
N PRO A 75 -0.71 -5.01 -8.86
CA PRO A 75 0.73 -5.05 -9.10
C PRO A 75 1.50 -5.26 -7.80
N VAL A 76 2.63 -5.99 -7.85
CA VAL A 76 3.37 -6.42 -6.64
C VAL A 76 3.78 -5.23 -5.77
N ASP A 77 4.28 -4.17 -6.39
CA ASP A 77 4.67 -2.91 -5.73
C ASP A 77 3.47 -2.23 -5.05
N VAL A 78 2.31 -2.24 -5.71
CA VAL A 78 1.07 -1.66 -5.15
C VAL A 78 0.52 -2.52 -4.02
N ALA A 79 0.60 -3.85 -4.12
CA ALA A 79 0.24 -4.76 -3.03
C ALA A 79 1.13 -4.54 -1.80
N ALA A 80 2.44 -4.42 -2.01
CA ALA A 80 3.41 -4.13 -0.97
C ALA A 80 3.15 -2.76 -0.32
N ALA A 81 2.77 -1.75 -1.12
CA ALA A 81 2.36 -0.45 -0.60
C ALA A 81 1.11 -0.56 0.29
N PHE A 82 0.07 -1.22 -0.20
CA PHE A 82 -1.20 -1.35 0.50
C PHE A 82 -1.04 -2.04 1.86
N ASP A 83 -0.25 -3.12 1.90
CA ASP A 83 -0.03 -3.92 3.10
C ASP A 83 0.92 -3.25 4.10
N SER A 84 1.99 -2.59 3.64
CA SER A 84 2.91 -1.85 4.53
C SER A 84 2.24 -0.65 5.21
N ILE A 85 1.35 0.06 4.51
CA ILE A 85 0.54 1.14 5.10
C ILE A 85 -0.41 0.60 6.17
N TYR A 86 -1.04 -0.56 5.93
CA TYR A 86 -1.91 -1.19 6.91
C TYR A 86 -1.14 -1.65 8.15
N ASP A 87 0.01 -2.27 7.98
CA ASP A 87 0.84 -2.72 9.11
C ASP A 87 1.41 -1.53 9.91
N LEU A 88 1.76 -0.41 9.26
CA LEU A 88 2.09 0.85 9.96
C LEU A 88 0.91 1.33 10.80
N PHE A 89 -0.29 1.32 10.24
CA PHE A 89 -1.52 1.71 10.92
C PHE A 89 -1.80 0.80 12.13
N ARG A 90 -1.67 -0.52 11.97
CA ARG A 90 -1.83 -1.48 13.07
C ARG A 90 -0.87 -1.22 14.22
N LEU A 91 0.41 -0.96 13.89
CA LEU A 91 1.45 -0.69 14.86
C LEU A 91 1.18 0.59 15.65
N TYR A 92 0.93 1.70 14.96
CA TYR A 92 0.88 3.02 15.61
C TYR A 92 -0.52 3.50 16.02
N ALA A 93 -1.58 3.13 15.29
CA ALA A 93 -2.94 3.57 15.58
C ALA A 93 -3.78 2.53 16.36
N CYS A 94 -3.48 1.24 16.20
CA CYS A 94 -4.17 0.18 16.93
C CYS A 94 -3.38 -0.37 18.12
N GLY A 95 -2.08 -0.05 18.24
CA GLY A 95 -1.21 -0.59 19.28
C GLY A 95 -1.00 -2.11 19.14
N GLU A 96 -1.15 -2.65 17.94
CA GLU A 96 -0.94 -4.07 17.65
C GLU A 96 0.54 -4.37 17.43
N SER A 97 0.96 -5.60 17.75
CA SER A 97 2.33 -6.03 17.45
C SER A 97 2.48 -6.35 15.96
N VAL A 98 3.51 -5.77 15.35
CA VAL A 98 3.90 -5.95 13.95
C VAL A 98 5.41 -6.13 13.92
N ASP A 99 5.89 -7.06 13.09
CA ASP A 99 7.32 -7.20 12.82
C ASP A 99 7.83 -6.00 12.01
N GLU A 100 8.54 -5.09 12.67
CA GLU A 100 9.10 -3.89 12.05
C GLU A 100 10.09 -4.20 10.93
N GLY A 101 10.83 -5.32 11.01
CA GLY A 101 11.73 -5.76 9.96
C GLY A 101 10.98 -6.13 8.70
N ALA A 102 9.94 -6.96 8.83
CA ALA A 102 9.06 -7.33 7.72
C ALA A 102 8.31 -6.11 7.13
N LEU A 103 7.92 -5.14 7.98
CA LEU A 103 7.29 -3.90 7.52
C LEU A 103 8.28 -3.08 6.68
N VAL A 104 9.53 -2.95 7.12
CA VAL A 104 10.58 -2.25 6.35
C VAL A 104 10.81 -2.91 5.00
N GLU A 105 10.99 -4.23 4.96
CA GLU A 105 11.18 -4.98 3.71
C GLU A 105 10.01 -4.74 2.76
N ARG A 106 8.77 -4.84 3.25
CA ARG A 106 7.58 -4.63 2.43
C ARG A 106 7.41 -3.18 1.96
N ALA A 107 7.79 -2.21 2.79
CA ALA A 107 7.80 -0.79 2.37
C ALA A 107 8.86 -0.53 1.28
N LEU A 108 9.96 -1.27 1.28
CA LEU A 108 10.96 -1.20 0.20
C LEU A 108 10.47 -1.86 -1.09
N ASP A 109 9.75 -2.99 -0.99
CA ASP A 109 9.13 -3.67 -2.13
C ASP A 109 8.01 -2.83 -2.79
N ALA A 110 7.47 -1.85 -2.07
CA ALA A 110 6.51 -0.89 -2.60
C ALA A 110 7.14 0.10 -3.59
N ARG A 111 8.47 0.19 -3.65
CA ARG A 111 9.14 0.99 -4.67
C ARG A 111 8.91 0.33 -6.03
N PRO A 112 8.61 1.12 -7.08
CA PRO A 112 8.45 0.56 -8.40
C PRO A 112 9.72 -0.23 -8.73
N VAL A 113 9.55 -1.51 -9.08
CA VAL A 113 10.63 -2.25 -9.71
C VAL A 113 10.95 -1.47 -10.97
N GLU A 114 12.12 -0.82 -11.02
CA GLU A 114 12.56 -0.15 -12.25
C GLU A 114 12.38 -1.17 -13.38
N THR A 115 11.45 -0.86 -14.29
CA THR A 115 11.21 -1.71 -15.45
C THR A 115 12.52 -1.82 -16.22
N ARG A 116 12.70 -2.93 -16.92
CA ARG A 116 13.89 -3.11 -17.78
C ARG A 116 14.05 -1.93 -18.75
N GLU A 117 12.96 -1.31 -19.19
CA GLU A 117 12.99 -0.07 -19.98
C GLU A 117 13.50 1.13 -19.19
N ALA A 118 13.09 1.34 -17.94
CA ALA A 118 13.59 2.44 -17.11
C ALA A 118 15.11 2.31 -16.87
N ARG A 119 15.60 1.09 -16.63
CA ARG A 119 17.04 0.80 -16.56
C ARG A 119 17.77 1.07 -17.87
N PHE A 120 17.14 0.73 -19.00
CA PHE A 120 17.70 0.95 -20.33
C PHE A 120 17.76 2.45 -20.68
N GLU A 121 16.71 3.21 -20.38
CA GLU A 121 16.68 4.66 -20.59
C GLU A 121 17.69 5.40 -19.71
N ASP A 122 17.81 5.04 -18.43
CA ASP A 122 18.81 5.64 -17.54
C ASP A 122 20.24 5.30 -17.99
N ALA A 123 20.50 4.05 -18.39
CA ALA A 123 21.78 3.63 -18.97
C ALA A 123 22.10 4.39 -20.27
N MET A 124 21.12 4.59 -21.15
CA MET A 124 21.29 5.35 -22.40
C MET A 124 21.51 6.85 -22.17
N LYS A 125 20.89 7.44 -21.13
CA LYS A 125 21.13 8.83 -20.74
C LYS A 125 22.55 9.02 -20.18
N ARG A 126 23.01 8.10 -19.33
CA ARG A 126 24.36 8.14 -18.75
C ARG A 126 25.48 7.88 -19.76
N ALA A 127 25.23 7.07 -20.79
CA ALA A 127 26.18 6.81 -21.87
C ALA A 127 26.30 7.95 -22.91
N ARG A 128 25.47 9.00 -22.80
CA ARG A 128 25.47 10.18 -23.68
C ARG A 128 26.10 11.43 -23.06
N LEU A 129 26.69 11.32 -21.88
CA LEU A 129 27.55 12.34 -21.23
C LEU A 129 29.01 11.88 -21.27
#